data_AF-A0A136JLT6-F1
#
_entry.id   AF-A0A136JLT6-F1
#
_cell.length_a   1.000
_cell.length_b   1.000
_cell.length_c   1.000
_cell.angle_alpha   90.00
_cell.angle_beta   90.00
_cell.angle_gamma   90.00
#
_symmetry.space_group_name_H-M   'P 1'
#
loop_
_entity.id
_entity.type
_entity.pdbx_description
1 polymer ?
#
loop_
_entity_poly.entity_id
_entity_poly.type
_entity_poly.pdbx_seq_one_letter_code
_entity_poly.pdbx_strand_id
1 'polypeptide(L)' 'MTPLQSSTSISFDQFFELGFYLILIFYIIFSAILYYHWKEYSVDEKATKITLLFYFILTIPLLSALGITAMVI' A
#
# COMPACT_ATOMS: atom_id res chain seq x y z
N MET A 1 -40.70 -19.23 -14.00
CA MET A 1 -39.64 -18.21 -13.97
C MET A 1 -38.44 -18.84 -13.30
N THR A 2 -37.42 -19.24 -14.05
CA THR A 2 -36.16 -19.73 -13.50
C THR A 2 -35.32 -18.53 -13.06
N PRO A 3 -34.77 -18.50 -11.84
CA PRO A 3 -33.89 -17.41 -11.43
C PRO A 3 -32.62 -17.47 -12.29
N LEU A 4 -32.31 -16.36 -12.97
CA LEU A 4 -31.04 -16.17 -13.64
C LEU A 4 -29.96 -16.14 -12.56
N GLN A 5 -29.21 -17.22 -12.42
CA GLN A 5 -28.00 -17.21 -11.59
C GLN A 5 -27.00 -16.26 -12.23
N SER A 6 -26.80 -15.10 -11.60
CA SER A 6 -25.70 -14.20 -11.89
C SER A 6 -24.40 -14.91 -11.49
N SER A 7 -23.72 -15.50 -12.47
CA SER A 7 -22.36 -16.00 -12.28
C SER A 7 -21.45 -14.79 -12.03
N THR A 8 -21.10 -14.55 -10.77
CA THR A 8 -20.16 -13.49 -10.39
C THR A 8 -18.75 -13.91 -10.82
N SER A 9 -18.40 -13.62 -12.07
CA SER A 9 -17.02 -13.74 -12.56
C SER A 9 -16.29 -12.43 -12.28
N ILE A 10 -15.18 -12.50 -11.55
CA ILE A 10 -14.31 -11.34 -11.30
C ILE A 10 -13.52 -11.06 -12.58
N SER A 11 -13.57 -9.83 -13.08
CA SER A 11 -12.72 -9.41 -14.20
C SER A 11 -11.28 -9.16 -13.76
N PHE A 12 -10.33 -9.24 -14.69
CA PHE A 12 -8.94 -8.89 -14.39
C PHE A 12 -8.81 -7.44 -13.89
N ASP A 13 -9.60 -6.52 -14.44
CA ASP A 13 -9.61 -5.11 -14.04
C ASP A 13 -10.03 -4.96 -12.56
N GLN A 14 -11.09 -5.66 -12.14
CA GLN A 14 -11.55 -5.67 -10.75
C GLN A 14 -10.49 -6.25 -9.79
N PHE A 15 -9.72 -7.25 -10.25
CA PHE A 15 -8.63 -7.83 -9.47
C PHE A 15 -7.48 -6.82 -9.28
N PHE A 16 -7.08 -6.10 -10.33
CA PHE A 16 -6.05 -5.07 -10.23
C PHE A 16 -6.50 -3.88 -9.38
N GLU A 17 -7.76 -3.46 -9.52
CA GLU A 17 -8.34 -2.39 -8.70
C GLU A 17 -8.36 -2.75 -7.21
N LEU A 18 -8.76 -3.97 -6.87
CA LEU A 18 -8.68 -4.47 -5.49
C LEU A 18 -7.23 -4.47 -4.99
N GLY A 19 -6.29 -4.94 -5.81
CA GLY A 19 -4.86 -4.94 -5.49
C GLY A 19 -4.33 -3.54 -5.22
N PHE A 20 -4.68 -2.56 -6.07
CA PHE A 20 -4.30 -1.16 -5.92
C PHE A 20 -4.78 -0.59 -4.58
N TYR A 21 -6.06 -0.77 -4.23
CA TYR A 21 -6.58 -0.25 -2.96
C TYR A 21 -5.94 -0.91 -1.74
N LEU A 22 -5.64 -2.22 -1.80
CA LEU A 22 -4.92 -2.90 -0.72
C LEU A 22 -3.52 -2.30 -0.53
N ILE A 23 -2.75 -2.15 -1.61
CA ILE A 23 -1.41 -1.55 -1.55
C ILE A 23 -1.50 -0.10 -1.05
N LEU A 24 -2.52 0.66 -1.46
CA LEU A 24 -2.73 2.03 -1.03
C LEU A 24 -2.98 2.10 0.49
N ILE A 25 -3.83 1.22 1.02
CA ILE A 25 -4.09 1.13 2.46
C ILE A 25 -2.80 0.79 3.22
N PHE A 26 -2.01 -0.18 2.74
CA PHE A 26 -0.72 -0.51 3.34
C PHE A 26 0.23 0.69 3.33
N TYR A 27 0.30 1.41 2.22
CA TYR A 27 1.12 2.61 2.11
C TYR A 27 0.70 3.72 3.10
N ILE A 28 -0.61 3.93 3.27
CA ILE A 28 -1.16 4.91 4.23
C ILE A 28 -0.80 4.52 5.66
N ILE A 29 -1.04 3.26 6.05
CA ILE A 29 -0.74 2.75 7.41
C ILE A 29 0.76 2.88 7.69
N PHE A 30 1.59 2.44 6.75
CA PHE A 30 3.04 2.54 6.86
C PHE A 30 3.49 4.00 7.06
N SER A 31 2.94 4.92 6.27
CA SER A 31 3.25 6.36 6.37
C SER A 31 2.86 6.93 7.73
N ALA A 32 1.71 6.54 8.29
CA ALA A 32 1.27 6.96 9.62
C ALA A 32 2.21 6.45 10.73
N ILE A 33 2.63 5.18 10.66
CA ILE A 33 3.59 4.58 11.61
C ILE A 33 4.94 5.29 11.52
N LEU A 34 5.39 5.59 10.31
CA LEU A 34 6.66 6.29 10.07
C LEU A 34 6.62 7.71 10.65
N TYR A 35 5.51 8.43 10.42
CA TYR A 35 5.31 9.77 10.98
C TYR A 35 5.35 9.75 12.51
N TYR A 36 4.67 8.78 13.14
CA TYR A 36 4.72 8.61 14.58
C TYR A 36 6.15 8.35 15.08
N HIS A 37 6.88 7.43 14.44
CA HIS A 37 8.26 7.13 14.83
C HIS A 37 9.19 8.33 14.66
N TRP A 38 9.01 9.09 13.57
CA TRP A 38 9.78 10.30 13.34
C TRP A 38 9.50 11.34 14.44
N LYS A 39 8.24 11.56 14.77
CA LYS A 39 7.86 12.55 15.78
C LYS A 39 8.37 12.17 17.17
N GLU A 40 8.24 10.91 17.56
CA GLU A 40 8.56 10.46 18.92
C GLU A 40 10.06 10.18 19.11
N TYR A 41 10.74 9.63 18.10
CA TYR A 41 12.09 9.09 18.24
C TYR A 41 13.15 9.79 17.38
N SER A 42 12.84 10.92 16.73
CA SER A 42 13.82 11.65 15.88
C SER A 42 15.07 12.14 16.62
N VAL A 43 15.00 12.28 17.94
CA VAL A 43 16.15 12.68 18.77
C VAL A 43 17.10 11.52 19.08
N ASP A 44 16.66 10.28 18.91
CA ASP A 44 17.52 9.10 19.04
C ASP A 44 18.12 8.74 17.66
N GLU A 45 19.45 8.80 17.58
CA GLU A 45 20.18 8.55 16.34
C GLU A 45 19.96 7.12 15.80
N LYS A 46 19.90 6.12 16.68
CA LYS A 46 19.74 4.71 16.28
C LYS A 46 18.33 4.48 15.75
N ALA A 47 17.31 4.97 16.47
CA ALA A 47 15.93 4.88 16.04
C ALA A 47 15.73 5.59 14.69
N THR A 48 16.27 6.79 14.54
CA THR A 48 16.18 7.59 13.30
C THR A 48 16.82 6.88 12.10
N LYS A 49 18.02 6.30 12.27
CA LYS A 49 18.68 5.53 11.20
C LYS A 49 17.87 4.32 10.76
N ILE A 50 17.29 3.59 11.72
CA ILE A 50 16.43 2.44 11.45
C ILE A 50 15.17 2.90 10.71
N THR A 51 14.49 3.95 11.18
CA THR A 51 13.30 4.50 10.52
C THR A 51 13.59 4.95 9.10
N LEU A 52 14.72 5.62 8.84
CA LEU A 52 15.14 6.00 7.49
C LEU A 52 15.41 4.79 6.59
N LEU A 53 16.05 3.75 7.13
CA LEU A 53 16.29 2.51 6.37
C LEU A 53 14.97 1.85 5.97
N PHE A 54 14.03 1.69 6.91
CA PHE A 54 12.70 1.16 6.62
C PHE A 54 11.92 2.05 5.66
N TYR A 55 12.03 3.37 5.78
CA TYR A 55 11.42 4.31 4.84
C TYR A 55 11.84 4.00 3.41
N PHE A 56 13.14 3.93 3.12
CA PHE A 56 13.60 3.68 1.76
C PHE A 56 13.29 2.26 1.27
N ILE A 57 13.43 1.25 2.12
CA ILE A 57 13.18 -0.15 1.75
C ILE A 57 11.71 -0.42 1.46
N LEU A 58 10.77 0.23 2.16
CA LEU A 58 9.34 -0.07 2.02
C LEU A 58 8.59 0.95 1.17
N THR A 59 8.90 2.25 1.29
CA THR A 59 8.20 3.31 0.55
C THR A 59 8.45 3.20 -0.94
N ILE A 60 9.69 2.97 -1.37
CA ILE A 60 10.03 2.92 -2.79
C ILE A 60 9.31 1.76 -3.49
N PRO A 61 9.34 0.51 -2.98
CA PRO A 61 8.57 -0.58 -3.57
C PRO A 61 7.06 -0.35 -3.53
N LEU A 62 6.51 0.19 -2.44
CA LEU A 62 5.08 0.48 -2.33
C LEU A 62 4.63 1.52 -3.37
N LEU A 63 5.37 2.62 -3.51
CA LEU A 63 5.08 3.66 -4.50
C LEU A 63 5.25 3.13 -5.93
N SER A 64 6.26 2.30 -6.18
CA SER A 64 6.47 1.65 -7.47
C SER A 64 5.30 0.73 -7.83
N ALA A 65 4.84 -0.09 -6.87
CA ALA A 65 3.70 -0.98 -7.05
C ALA A 65 2.40 -0.20 -7.28
N LEU A 66 2.17 0.89 -6.54
CA LEU A 66 1.03 1.80 -6.77
C LEU A 66 1.08 2.45 -8.15
N GLY A 67 2.24 2.97 -8.56
CA GLY A 67 2.41 3.59 -9.87
C GLY A 67 2.18 2.61 -11.02
N ILE A 68 2.72 1.39 -10.92
CA ILE A 68 2.51 0.35 -11.94
C ILE A 68 1.04 -0.05 -12.01
N THR A 69 0.40 -0.31 -10.87
CA THR A 69 -1.01 -0.72 -10.84
C THR A 69 -1.95 0.40 -11.31
N ALA A 70 -1.65 1.65 -10.99
CA ALA A 70 -2.40 2.82 -11.48
C ALA A 70 -2.28 3.06 -13.00
N MET A 71 -1.26 2.51 -13.67
CA MET A 71 -1.14 2.59 -15.14
C MET A 71 -1.89 1.44 -15.85
N VAL A 72 -2.28 0.41 -15.10
CA VAL A 72 -3.00 -0.78 -15.60
C VAL A 72 -4.51 -0.64 -15.44
N ILE A 73 -4.96 0.06 -14.39
CA ILE A 73 -6.37 0.41 -14.13
C ILE A 73 -6.77 1.62 -14.97
#